data_AF-A0A0C2GHR3-F1
#
_entry.id   AF-A0A0C2GHR3-F1
#
_cell.length_a   1.000
_cell.length_b   1.000
_cell.length_c   1.000
_cell.angle_alpha   90.00
_cell.angle_beta   90.00
_cell.angle_gamma   90.00
#
_symmetry.space_group_name_H-M   'P 1'
#
loop_
_entity.id
_entity.type
_entity.pdbx_description
1 polymer ?
#
loop_
_entity_poly.entity_id
_entity_poly.type
_entity_poly.pdbx_seq_one_letter_code
_entity_poly.pdbx_strand_id
1 'polypeptide(L)'
;MFDPDWNPANDDQAMARVWRDGQKKNCFIYRLLATGSIEEKMFQRQTHKKALSSCVVDAGQDVARHFSSDQLKELFKLETETPSDTHMRLKCKRCINGIESSDPPETADCTSDLALWHHSQRDARKIADPILRSVFNCGAISFVFHQKSHNVEVPKKKKEEDDEEYKPCEDEEGED
;
A
#
# COMPACT_ATOMS: atom_id res chain seq x y z
N MET A 1 -5.87 -3.93 -3.71
CA MET A 1 -7.23 -3.44 -3.43
C MET A 1 -7.47 -2.23 -4.30
N PHE A 2 -8.50 -2.32 -5.14
CA PHE A 2 -8.75 -1.33 -6.19
C PHE A 2 -9.48 -0.12 -5.63
N ASP A 3 -10.57 -0.35 -4.87
CA ASP A 3 -11.37 0.71 -4.27
C ASP A 3 -11.21 0.69 -2.73
N PRO A 4 -10.93 1.83 -2.08
CA PRO A 4 -10.91 1.92 -0.63
C PRO A 4 -12.33 1.85 -0.06
N ASP A 5 -12.60 0.88 0.82
CA ASP A 5 -13.88 0.76 1.51
C ASP A 5 -13.97 1.76 2.67
N TRP A 6 -15.16 2.31 2.96
CA TRP A 6 -15.39 3.12 4.17
C TRP A 6 -15.14 2.32 5.47
N ASN A 7 -15.23 0.99 5.40
CA ASN A 7 -14.93 0.11 6.52
C ASN A 7 -13.49 -0.45 6.45
N PRO A 8 -12.57 0.03 7.30
CA PRO A 8 -11.18 -0.44 7.31
C PRO A 8 -11.02 -1.94 7.59
N ALA A 9 -12.01 -2.58 8.22
CA ALA A 9 -11.98 -4.01 8.52
C ALA A 9 -12.05 -4.88 7.24
N ASN A 10 -12.60 -4.36 6.13
CA ASN A 10 -12.62 -5.08 4.87
C ASN A 10 -11.20 -5.23 4.31
N ASP A 11 -10.38 -4.19 4.45
CA ASP A 11 -8.96 -4.21 4.06
C ASP A 11 -8.19 -5.23 4.88
N ASP A 12 -8.41 -5.24 6.20
CA ASP A 12 -7.74 -6.16 7.12
C ASP A 12 -8.10 -7.63 6.80
N GLN A 13 -9.36 -7.90 6.46
CA GLN A 13 -9.80 -9.22 5.99
C GLN A 13 -9.15 -9.61 4.66
N ALA A 14 -9.03 -8.68 3.71
CA ALA A 14 -8.38 -8.94 2.43
C ALA A 14 -6.89 -9.25 2.60
N MET A 15 -6.19 -8.55 3.49
CA MET A 15 -4.78 -8.80 3.80
C MET A 15 -4.57 -10.19 4.41
N ALA A 16 -5.44 -10.60 5.34
CA ALA A 16 -5.39 -11.90 6.00
C ALA A 16 -5.60 -13.10 5.04
N ARG A 17 -6.11 -12.88 3.81
CA ARG A 17 -6.23 -13.94 2.79
C ARG A 17 -4.88 -14.33 2.20
N VAL A 18 -3.95 -13.39 2.11
CA VAL A 18 -2.67 -13.57 1.40
C VAL A 18 -1.52 -13.72 2.39
N TRP A 19 -1.48 -12.88 3.41
CA TRP A 19 -0.47 -12.95 4.47
C TRP A 19 -1.03 -13.78 5.63
N ARG A 20 -0.70 -15.08 5.62
CA ARG A 20 -1.16 -16.10 6.58
C ARG A 20 -0.14 -17.23 6.71
N ASP A 21 -0.31 -18.07 7.72
CA ASP A 21 0.52 -19.25 7.93
C ASP A 21 0.57 -20.16 6.69
N GLY A 22 1.75 -20.67 6.39
CA GLY A 22 2.02 -21.50 5.22
C GLY A 22 2.40 -20.73 3.95
N GLN A 23 2.39 -19.40 3.98
CA GLN A 23 2.94 -18.59 2.89
C GLN A 23 4.47 -18.77 2.80
N LYS A 24 4.97 -19.02 1.58
CA LYS A 24 6.39 -19.27 1.29
C LYS A 24 7.06 -18.18 0.47
N LYS A 25 6.28 -17.24 -0.06
CA LYS A 25 6.75 -16.14 -0.92
C LYS A 25 6.53 -14.79 -0.24
N ASN A 26 7.30 -13.78 -0.66
CA ASN A 26 7.06 -12.40 -0.25
C ASN A 26 5.67 -11.95 -0.71
N CYS A 27 4.90 -11.38 0.21
CA CYS A 27 3.59 -10.81 -0.07
C CYS A 27 3.71 -9.31 -0.32
N PHE A 28 3.07 -8.82 -1.37
CA PHE A 28 2.92 -7.40 -1.64
C PHE A 28 1.43 -7.04 -1.58
N ILE A 29 1.11 -6.02 -0.78
CA ILE A 29 -0.25 -5.53 -0.61
C ILE A 29 -0.29 -4.12 -1.18
N TYR A 30 -1.11 -3.92 -2.20
CA TYR A 30 -1.29 -2.63 -2.85
C TYR A 30 -2.66 -2.06 -2.49
N ARG A 31 -2.67 -0.79 -2.09
CA ARG A 31 -3.86 0.04 -1.98
C ARG A 31 -3.73 1.15 -3.01
N LEU A 32 -4.59 1.13 -4.03
CA LEU A 32 -4.61 2.16 -5.07
C LEU A 32 -5.56 3.26 -4.63
N LEU A 33 -5.14 4.51 -4.83
CA LEU A 33 -5.91 5.70 -4.47
C LEU A 33 -5.74 6.72 -5.59
N ALA A 34 -6.83 7.26 -6.12
CA ALA A 34 -6.78 8.36 -7.06
C ALA A 34 -6.37 9.65 -6.32
N THR A 35 -5.24 10.22 -6.74
CA THR A 35 -4.63 11.41 -6.13
C THR A 35 -5.57 12.59 -6.10
N GLY A 36 -5.65 13.25 -4.94
CA GLY A 36 -6.45 14.45 -4.72
C GLY A 36 -7.96 14.24 -4.83
N SER A 37 -8.42 13.01 -5.05
CA SER A 37 -9.82 12.65 -5.18
C SER A 37 -10.47 12.36 -3.83
N ILE A 38 -11.77 12.07 -3.86
CA ILE A 38 -12.53 11.62 -2.68
C ILE A 38 -11.94 10.33 -2.06
N GLU A 39 -11.32 9.45 -2.86
CA GLU A 39 -10.70 8.21 -2.37
C GLU A 39 -9.56 8.49 -1.39
N GLU A 40 -8.72 9.49 -1.72
CA GLU A 40 -7.62 9.90 -0.86
C GLU A 40 -8.14 10.52 0.45
N LYS A 41 -9.23 11.31 0.38
CA LYS A 41 -9.91 11.87 1.57
C LYS A 41 -10.55 10.78 2.44
N MET A 42 -11.16 9.77 1.81
CA MET A 42 -11.73 8.61 2.50
C MET A 42 -10.65 7.86 3.25
N PHE A 43 -9.51 7.60 2.59
CA PHE A 43 -8.36 6.94 3.20
C PHE A 43 -7.81 7.71 4.41
N GLN A 44 -7.65 9.03 4.30
CA GLN A 44 -7.22 9.88 5.42
C GLN A 44 -8.13 9.73 6.64
N ARG A 45 -9.45 9.68 6.43
CA ARG A 45 -10.43 9.49 7.51
C ARG A 45 -10.33 8.11 8.14
N GLN A 46 -10.06 7.07 7.36
CA GLN A 46 -9.83 5.72 7.90
C GLN A 46 -8.59 5.71 8.80
N THR A 47 -7.49 6.30 8.35
CA THR A 47 -6.25 6.40 9.13
C THR A 47 -6.46 7.20 10.42
N HIS A 48 -7.17 8.32 10.35
CA HIS A 48 -7.51 9.12 11.53
C HIS A 48 -8.41 8.35 12.51
N LYS A 49 -9.39 7.60 11.99
CA LYS A 49 -10.27 6.75 12.82
C LYS A 49 -9.51 5.60 13.47
N LYS A 50 -8.58 4.95 12.76
CA LYS A 50 -7.69 3.92 13.33
C LYS A 50 -6.81 4.51 14.44
N ALA A 51 -6.22 5.68 14.22
CA ALA A 51 -5.41 6.37 15.22
C ALA A 51 -6.22 6.71 16.48
N LEU A 52 -7.43 7.27 16.34
CA LEU A 52 -8.31 7.57 17.48
C LEU A 52 -8.80 6.31 18.19
N SER A 53 -9.14 5.24 17.46
CA SER A 53 -9.57 3.97 18.06
C SER A 53 -8.48 3.33 18.91
N SER A 54 -7.21 3.56 18.59
CA SER A 54 -6.08 3.11 19.41
C SER A 54 -5.94 3.92 20.72
N CYS A 55 -6.52 5.13 20.80
CA CYS A 55 -6.50 5.98 21.98
C CYS A 55 -7.78 5.87 22.84
N VAL A 56 -8.91 5.48 22.24
CA VAL A 56 -10.25 5.46 22.88
C VAL A 56 -10.59 4.06 23.44
N VAL A 57 -9.63 3.42 24.10
CA VAL A 57 -9.92 2.25 24.96
C VAL A 57 -10.34 2.69 26.37
N ASP A 58 -10.37 4.00 26.65
CA ASP A 58 -10.68 4.53 27.98
C ASP A 58 -11.43 5.88 27.90
N ALA A 59 -12.70 5.86 27.47
CA ALA A 59 -13.74 6.84 27.85
C ALA A 59 -15.02 6.60 27.04
N GLY A 60 -16.10 6.20 27.73
CA GLY A 60 -17.45 6.16 27.18
C GLY A 60 -18.01 7.56 26.94
N GLN A 61 -17.58 8.22 25.87
CA GLN A 61 -18.20 9.45 25.40
C GLN A 61 -18.85 9.21 24.03
N ASP A 62 -20.15 9.44 23.99
CA ASP A 62 -20.96 9.51 22.78
C ASP A 62 -20.33 10.47 21.77
N VAL A 63 -19.66 9.91 20.76
CA VAL A 63 -19.11 10.66 19.63
C VAL A 63 -20.28 11.08 18.74
N ALA A 64 -20.95 12.17 19.11
CA ALA A 64 -21.92 12.85 18.27
C ALA A 64 -21.23 13.31 16.98
N ARG A 65 -21.38 12.50 15.93
CA ARG A 65 -20.82 12.69 14.59
C ARG A 65 -21.53 13.84 13.89
N HIS A 66 -21.04 15.07 14.07
CA HIS A 66 -21.47 16.18 13.23
C HIS A 66 -20.33 16.61 12.31
N PHE A 67 -20.48 16.27 11.03
CA PHE A 67 -19.69 16.91 9.97
C PHE A 67 -19.93 18.41 10.03
N SER A 68 -18.87 19.21 10.10
CA SER A 68 -19.02 20.61 9.77
C SER A 68 -19.28 20.75 8.26
N SER A 69 -20.01 21.78 7.86
CA SER A 69 -20.25 22.09 6.44
C SER A 69 -18.94 22.23 5.65
N ASP A 70 -17.88 22.73 6.29
CA ASP A 70 -16.57 22.89 5.68
C ASP A 70 -15.82 21.56 5.51
N GLN A 71 -15.94 20.62 6.46
CA GLN A 71 -15.40 19.26 6.30
C GLN A 71 -16.09 18.49 5.17
N LEU A 72 -17.37 18.79 4.91
CA LEU A 72 -18.11 18.19 3.80
C LEU A 72 -17.63 18.77 2.46
N LYS A 73 -17.44 20.10 2.37
CA LYS A 73 -16.87 20.74 1.17
C LYS A 73 -15.48 20.20 0.85
N GLU A 74 -14.64 20.02 1.87
CA GLU A 74 -13.29 19.47 1.72
C GLU A 74 -13.29 18.03 1.21
N LEU A 75 -14.29 17.22 1.58
CA LEU A 75 -14.44 15.83 1.12
C LEU A 75 -14.67 15.74 -0.39
N PHE A 76 -15.39 16.70 -0.96
CA PHE A 76 -15.72 16.74 -2.40
C PHE A 76 -14.79 17.65 -3.22
N LYS A 77 -13.72 18.18 -2.60
CA LYS A 77 -12.71 18.96 -3.30
C LYS A 77 -11.73 18.04 -4.02
N LEU A 78 -11.59 18.21 -5.34
CA LEU A 78 -10.55 17.59 -6.14
C LEU A 78 -9.29 18.47 -6.15
N GLU A 79 -8.14 17.88 -5.85
CA GLU A 79 -6.83 18.55 -5.93
C GLU A 79 -6.00 17.96 -7.06
N THR A 80 -5.78 18.70 -8.15
CA THR A 80 -5.10 18.19 -9.35
C THR A 80 -3.58 18.42 -9.37
N GLU A 81 -3.08 19.35 -8.55
CA GLU A 81 -1.67 19.79 -8.59
C GLU A 81 -0.80 19.13 -7.53
N THR A 82 -1.39 18.30 -6.66
CA THR A 82 -0.65 17.62 -5.59
C THR A 82 -0.21 16.23 -6.02
N PRO A 83 1.02 15.79 -5.67
CA PRO A 83 1.43 14.40 -5.83
C PRO A 83 0.68 13.45 -4.88
N SER A 84 0.32 13.94 -3.69
CA SER A 84 -0.51 13.24 -2.70
C SER A 84 -1.03 14.27 -1.70
N ASP A 85 -2.35 14.43 -1.64
CA ASP A 85 -2.98 15.30 -0.64
C ASP A 85 -2.69 14.80 0.79
N THR A 86 -2.61 13.49 0.98
CA THR A 86 -2.25 12.86 2.27
C THR A 86 -0.87 13.31 2.72
N HIS A 87 0.13 13.22 1.84
CA HIS A 87 1.49 13.65 2.17
C HIS A 87 1.56 15.16 2.47
N MET A 88 0.81 15.99 1.74
CA MET A 88 0.73 17.44 2.03
C MET A 88 0.16 17.72 3.41
N ARG A 89 -0.87 16.99 3.84
CA ARG A 89 -1.47 17.13 5.18
C ARG A 89 -0.54 16.68 6.31
N LEU A 90 0.28 15.65 6.08
CA LEU A 90 1.27 15.19 7.05
C LEU A 90 2.34 16.24 7.35
N LYS A 91 2.55 17.23 6.46
CA LYS A 91 3.62 18.24 6.55
C LYS A 91 4.97 17.59 6.87
N CYS A 92 5.30 16.54 6.11
CA CYS A 92 6.45 15.69 6.37
C CYS A 92 7.76 16.50 6.36
N LYS A 93 8.54 16.39 7.44
CA LYS A 93 9.85 17.05 7.57
C LYS A 93 11.00 16.24 6.97
N ARG A 94 10.75 14.96 6.65
CA ARG A 94 11.73 14.04 6.06
C ARG A 94 11.80 14.14 4.54
N CYS A 95 10.84 14.82 3.91
CA CYS A 95 10.76 14.97 2.46
C CYS A 95 11.09 16.41 2.06
N ILE A 96 12.16 16.60 1.30
CA ILE A 96 12.61 17.90 0.80
C ILE A 96 12.50 17.88 -0.72
N ASN A 97 11.69 18.77 -1.30
CA ASN A 97 11.47 18.85 -2.76
C ASN A 97 11.06 17.52 -3.42
N GLY A 98 10.30 16.68 -2.69
CA GLY A 98 9.84 15.37 -3.17
C GLY A 98 10.88 14.25 -3.12
N ILE A 99 12.00 14.48 -2.42
CA ILE A 99 13.04 13.48 -2.14
C ILE A 99 13.05 13.22 -0.63
N GLU A 100 12.98 11.95 -0.24
CA GLU A 100 13.09 11.54 1.16
C GLU A 100 14.56 11.62 1.62
N SER A 101 14.87 12.66 2.40
CA SER A 101 16.23 12.95 2.89
C SER A 101 16.67 12.05 4.03
N SER A 102 15.72 11.53 4.81
CA SER A 102 15.98 10.65 5.95
C SER A 102 15.00 9.50 5.98
N ASP A 103 15.53 8.30 6.20
CA ASP A 103 14.74 7.08 6.31
C ASP A 103 13.80 7.14 7.55
N PRO A 104 12.65 6.45 7.50
CA PRO A 104 11.80 6.27 8.67
C PRO A 104 12.53 5.50 9.78
N PRO A 105 12.05 5.58 11.04
CA PRO A 105 12.62 4.82 12.16
C PRO A 105 12.65 3.32 11.89
N GLU A 106 13.72 2.63 12.31
CA GLU A 106 13.86 1.18 12.13
C GLU A 106 12.78 0.36 12.84
N THR A 107 12.18 0.93 13.89
CA THR A 107 11.07 0.32 14.64
C THR A 107 9.71 0.47 13.95
N ALA A 108 9.63 1.24 12.86
CA ALA A 108 8.39 1.43 12.13
C ALA A 108 8.04 0.18 11.31
N ASP A 109 6.75 -0.13 11.26
CA ASP A 109 6.21 -1.31 10.60
C ASP A 109 4.93 -0.99 9.80
N CYS A 110 4.28 -2.01 9.23
CA CYS A 110 3.05 -1.84 8.45
C CYS A 110 1.83 -1.41 9.29
N THR A 111 1.95 -1.31 10.62
CA THR A 111 0.87 -0.83 11.50
C THR A 111 1.10 0.60 11.97
N SER A 112 2.31 1.11 11.77
CA SER A 112 2.72 2.47 12.12
C SER A 112 2.02 3.53 11.27
N ASP A 113 1.98 4.77 11.77
CA ASP A 113 1.42 5.92 11.04
C ASP A 113 2.14 6.14 9.70
N LEU A 114 1.42 6.64 8.68
CA LEU A 114 1.97 6.93 7.35
C LEU A 114 3.14 7.92 7.40
N ALA A 115 3.20 8.80 8.39
CA ALA A 115 4.34 9.69 8.63
C ALA A 115 5.64 8.92 8.93
N LEU A 116 5.54 7.68 9.41
CA LEU A 116 6.64 6.78 9.74
C LEU A 116 6.90 5.74 8.63
N TRP A 117 6.23 5.83 7.49
CA TRP A 117 6.49 4.97 6.33
C TRP A 117 7.50 5.62 5.39
N HIS A 118 8.04 4.85 4.45
CA HIS A 118 8.84 5.42 3.38
C HIS A 118 7.97 6.21 2.40
N HIS A 119 8.49 7.35 1.96
CA HIS A 119 7.82 8.29 1.07
C HIS A 119 8.57 8.37 -0.27
N SER A 120 7.91 8.00 -1.36
CA SER A 120 8.50 8.03 -2.71
C SER A 120 7.65 8.89 -3.64
N GLN A 121 8.17 10.06 -4.03
CA GLN A 121 7.51 10.97 -4.98
C GLN A 121 8.30 11.14 -6.28
N ARG A 122 9.61 11.33 -6.20
CA ARG A 122 10.48 11.49 -7.38
C ARG A 122 11.51 10.38 -7.54
N ASP A 123 11.73 9.62 -6.48
CA ASP A 123 12.75 8.60 -6.42
C ASP A 123 12.11 7.25 -6.07
N ALA A 124 12.21 6.30 -7.00
CA ALA A 124 11.69 4.96 -6.84
C ALA A 124 12.76 3.96 -6.34
N ARG A 125 14.01 4.39 -6.14
CA ARG A 125 15.13 3.49 -5.76
C ARG A 125 14.89 2.80 -4.42
N LYS A 126 14.23 3.48 -3.48
CA LYS A 126 13.90 2.94 -2.16
C LYS A 126 12.72 1.96 -2.17
N ILE A 127 11.95 1.90 -3.26
CA ILE A 127 10.83 0.97 -3.39
C ILE A 127 11.40 -0.45 -3.55
N ALA A 128 11.13 -1.29 -2.56
CA ALA A 128 11.64 -2.66 -2.50
C ALA A 128 11.05 -3.57 -3.59
N ASP A 129 9.79 -3.32 -3.98
CA ASP A 129 9.10 -4.10 -5.01
C ASP A 129 9.56 -3.70 -6.43
N PRO A 130 10.18 -4.62 -7.20
CA PRO A 130 10.63 -4.32 -8.55
C PRO A 130 9.48 -4.02 -9.52
N ILE A 131 8.30 -4.62 -9.34
CA ILE A 131 7.14 -4.40 -10.21
C ILE A 131 6.61 -3.00 -9.99
N LEU A 132 6.33 -2.64 -8.73
CA LEU A 132 5.88 -1.29 -8.38
C LEU A 132 6.89 -0.23 -8.81
N ARG A 133 8.19 -0.47 -8.63
CA ARG A 133 9.25 0.43 -9.09
C ARG A 133 9.21 0.63 -10.61
N SER A 134 8.98 -0.43 -11.39
CA SER A 134 8.85 -0.32 -12.84
C SER A 134 7.63 0.51 -13.24
N VAL A 135 6.46 0.25 -12.62
CA VAL A 135 5.22 0.99 -12.91
C VAL A 135 5.34 2.46 -12.52
N PHE A 136 6.00 2.75 -11.40
CA PHE A 136 6.27 4.12 -10.95
C PHE A 136 7.08 4.89 -12.00
N ASN A 137 8.12 4.27 -12.57
CA ASN A 137 8.95 4.89 -13.59
C ASN A 137 8.22 5.15 -14.92
N CYS A 138 7.07 4.51 -15.15
CA CYS A 138 6.21 4.82 -16.30
C CYS A 138 5.42 6.12 -16.14
N GLY A 139 5.45 6.76 -14.97
CA GLY A 139 4.75 8.04 -14.72
C GLY A 139 3.26 7.90 -14.38
N ALA A 140 2.74 6.68 -14.24
CA ALA A 140 1.34 6.45 -13.88
C ALA A 140 1.05 6.67 -12.37
N ILE A 141 2.09 6.67 -11.53
CA ILE A 141 1.97 6.81 -10.08
C ILE A 141 2.60 8.15 -9.66
N SER A 142 1.82 8.96 -8.96
CA SER A 142 2.21 10.29 -8.46
C SER A 142 2.99 10.24 -7.14
N PHE A 143 2.68 9.27 -6.28
CA PHE A 143 3.28 9.10 -4.96
C PHE A 143 3.10 7.67 -4.44
N VAL A 144 4.07 7.18 -3.66
CA VAL A 144 4.00 5.89 -2.96
C VAL A 144 4.35 6.04 -1.49
N PHE A 145 3.44 5.60 -0.63
CA PHE A 145 3.77 5.20 0.74
C PHE A 145 4.07 3.71 0.73
N HIS A 146 5.21 3.29 1.31
CA HIS A 146 5.49 1.86 1.44
C HIS A 146 6.17 1.53 2.77
N GLN A 147 5.91 0.33 3.25
CA GLN A 147 6.56 -0.23 4.42
C GLN A 147 6.58 -1.76 4.34
N LYS A 148 7.45 -2.39 5.13
CA LYS A 148 7.54 -3.84 5.30
C LYS A 148 7.25 -4.23 6.75
N SER A 149 6.69 -5.42 6.97
CA SER A 149 6.32 -5.86 8.32
C SER A 149 7.53 -6.32 9.14
N HIS A 150 8.52 -6.94 8.51
CA HIS A 150 9.74 -7.44 9.14
C HIS A 150 10.82 -7.71 8.08
N ASN A 151 12.10 -7.64 8.48
CA ASN A 151 13.22 -8.07 7.65
C ASN A 151 13.29 -9.60 7.66
N VAL A 152 12.62 -10.26 6.71
CA VAL A 152 12.79 -11.70 6.49
C VAL A 152 13.52 -11.93 5.18
N GLU A 153 14.70 -12.51 5.30
CA GLU A 153 15.36 -13.12 4.16
C GLU A 153 14.62 -14.42 3.82
N VAL A 154 13.79 -14.39 2.78
CA VAL A 154 13.23 -15.63 2.24
C VAL A 154 14.35 -16.40 1.55
N PRO A 155 14.63 -17.66 1.94
CA PRO A 155 15.64 -18.48 1.28
C PRO A 155 15.31 -18.58 -0.21
N LYS A 156 16.22 -18.12 -1.07
CA LYS A 156 16.07 -18.30 -2.52
C LYS A 156 16.11 -19.79 -2.80
N LYS A 157 14.99 -20.39 -3.23
CA LYS A 157 15.04 -21.71 -3.87
C LYS A 157 15.94 -21.58 -5.10
N LYS A 158 16.96 -22.43 -5.20
CA LYS A 158 17.72 -22.60 -6.44
C LYS A 158 16.72 -22.90 -7.55
N LYS A 159 16.83 -22.20 -8.68
CA LYS A 159 16.15 -22.63 -9.91
C LYS A 159 16.75 -24.00 -10.24
N GLU A 160 15.96 -25.05 -10.11
CA GLU A 160 16.24 -26.28 -10.83
C GLU A 160 15.92 -25.95 -12.30
N GLU A 161 16.95 -26.05 -13.14
CA GLU A 161 16.82 -26.04 -14.59
C GLU A 161 16.07 -27.31 -14.98
N ASP A 162 14.75 -27.23 -15.11
CA ASP A 162 13.98 -28.23 -15.85
C ASP A 162 14.19 -27.94 -17.35
N ASP A 163 15.37 -28.31 -17.86
CA ASP A 163 15.60 -28.48 -19.29
C ASP A 163 15.02 -29.84 -19.72
N GLU A 164 13.78 -29.75 -20.19
CA GLU A 164 13.03 -30.57 -21.14
C GLU A 164 13.48 -32.02 -21.47
N GLU A 165 12.49 -32.93 -21.50
CA GLU A 165 12.20 -33.59 -22.78
C GLU A 165 10.68 -33.89 -22.88
N TYR A 166 9.96 -33.03 -23.61
CA TYR A 166 8.61 -33.31 -24.07
C TYR A 166 8.69 -34.41 -25.14
N LYS A 167 8.22 -35.61 -24.82
CA LYS A 167 7.98 -36.68 -25.82
C LYS A 167 6.59 -36.49 -26.44
N PRO A 168 6.47 -36.22 -27.75
CA PRO A 168 5.19 -36.33 -28.44
C PRO A 168 4.71 -37.78 -28.42
N CYS A 169 3.42 -37.99 -28.16
CA CYS A 169 2.76 -39.28 -28.39
C CYS A 169 2.81 -39.56 -29.90
N GLU A 170 3.43 -40.66 -30.32
CA GLU A 170 3.29 -41.16 -31.68
C GLU A 170 1.85 -41.67 -31.83
N ASP A 171 1.10 -41.07 -32.75
CA ASP A 171 -0.18 -41.58 -33.20
C ASP A 171 0.08 -42.91 -33.94
N GLU A 172 -0.48 -44.02 -33.45
CA GLU A 172 -0.52 -45.27 -34.21
C GLU A 172 -1.45 -45.08 -35.42
N GLU A 173 -0.87 -44.67 -36.55
CA GLU A 173 -1.46 -44.87 -37.86
C GLU A 173 -1.47 -46.37 -38.17
N GLY A 174 -2.67 -46.93 -38.37
CA GLY A 174 -2.87 -48.32 -38.72
C GLY A 174 -2.62 -48.61 -40.19
N GLU A 175 -2.11 -49.82 -40.45
CA GLU A 175 -2.14 -50.65 -41.67
C GLU A 175 -1.74 -52.06 -41.14
N ASP A 176 -2.35 -53.22 -41.41
CA ASP A 176 -3.35 -53.69 -42.36
C ASP A 176 -3.92 -55.02 -41.78
#